data_AF-A0A352UFI8-F1
#
_entry.id   AF-A0A352UFI8-F1
#
_cell.length_a   1.000
_cell.length_b   1.000
_cell.length_c   1.000
_cell.angle_alpha   90.00
_cell.angle_beta   90.00
_cell.angle_gamma   90.00
#
_symmetry.space_group_name_H-M   'P 1'
#
loop_
_entity.id
_entity.type
_entity.pdbx_description
1 polymer ?
#
loop_
_entity_poly.entity_id
_entity_poly.type
_entity_poly.pdbx_seq_one_letter_code
_entity_poly.pdbx_strand_id
1 'polypeptide(L)' 'LVVYIPTVPNPTSGMLAIVSEDEVTETAITVEEAMKVVFSGGIVLPEIINSLENRKIMRRPGAATAVTVSETRTLDES' A
#
# COMPACT_ATOMS: atom_id res chain seq x y z
N LEU A 1 13.65 7.31 4.14
CA LEU A 1 13.57 6.52 2.89
C LEU A 1 13.51 7.47 1.68
N VAL A 2 14.06 7.09 0.53
CA VAL A 2 13.91 7.85 -0.73
C VAL A 2 12.80 7.19 -1.55
N VAL A 3 11.76 7.94 -1.86
CA VAL A 3 10.59 7.48 -2.61
C VAL A 3 10.50 8.22 -3.94
N TYR A 4 10.38 7.47 -5.03
CA TYR A 4 10.12 8.03 -6.36
C TYR A 4 8.62 8.04 -6.65
N ILE A 5 8.10 9.20 -7.02
CA ILE A 5 6.68 9.43 -7.33
C ILE A 5 6.60 9.74 -8.84
N PRO A 6 6.34 8.72 -9.68
CA PRO A 6 6.27 8.92 -11.12
C PRO A 6 5.01 9.72 -11.49
N THR A 7 5.09 10.40 -12.63
CA THR A 7 3.91 10.98 -13.27
C THR A 7 3.20 9.89 -14.07
N VAL A 8 1.88 9.79 -13.92
CA VAL A 8 1.07 8.88 -14.74
C VAL A 8 0.68 9.52 -16.07
N PRO A 9 0.58 8.77 -17.18
CA PRO A 9 0.86 7.33 -17.34
C PRO A 9 2.32 7.02 -17.73
N ASN A 10 3.16 8.04 -17.94
CA ASN A 10 4.54 7.88 -18.41
C ASN A 10 5.54 7.98 -17.24
N PRO A 11 6.06 6.85 -16.71
CA PRO A 11 6.95 6.84 -15.55
C PRO A 11 8.36 7.38 -15.79
N THR A 12 8.61 7.99 -16.97
CA THR A 12 9.92 8.56 -17.33
C THR A 12 10.24 9.82 -16.53
N SER A 13 9.22 10.55 -16.05
CA SER A 13 9.38 11.73 -15.20
C SER A 13 8.61 11.60 -13.89
N GLY A 14 9.06 12.33 -12.86
CA GLY A 14 8.47 12.28 -11.53
C GLY A 14 9.24 13.12 -10.51
N MET A 15 8.83 13.01 -9.26
CA MET A 15 9.46 13.67 -8.12
C MET A 15 10.19 12.64 -7.24
N LEU A 16 11.28 13.06 -6.60
CA LEU A 16 11.93 12.31 -5.53
C LEU A 16 11.58 12.97 -4.20
N ALA A 17 11.02 12.19 -3.28
CA ALA A 17 10.71 12.62 -1.92
C ALA A 17 11.61 11.89 -0.91
N ILE A 18 12.08 12.62 0.09
CA ILE A 18 12.75 12.06 1.27
C ILE A 18 11.70 12.07 2.38
N VAL A 19 11.35 10.89 2.88
CA VAL A 19 10.31 10.70 3.91
C VAL A 19 10.87 9.92 5.08
N SER A 20 10.28 10.09 6.27
CA SER A 20 10.65 9.31 7.46
C SER A 20 10.10 7.88 7.34
N GLU A 21 10.69 6.93 8.06
CA GLU A 21 10.29 5.51 7.97
C GLU A 21 8.88 5.28 8.53
N ASP A 22 8.51 6.02 9.58
CA ASP A 22 7.20 5.99 10.22
C ASP A 22 6.06 6.56 9.36
N GLU A 23 6.39 7.28 8.28
CA GLU A 23 5.43 7.79 7.29
C GLU A 23 5.15 6.80 6.15
N VAL A 24 5.83 5.65 6.13
CA VAL A 24 5.74 4.65 5.06
C VAL A 24 5.09 3.37 5.57
N THR A 25 4.11 2.88 4.83
CA THR A 25 3.49 1.56 5.09
C THR A 25 4.01 0.54 4.08
N GLU A 26 4.60 -0.55 4.58
CA GLU A 26 4.99 -1.66 3.72
C GLU A 26 3.76 -2.33 3.09
N THR A 27 3.80 -2.53 1.78
CA THR A 27 2.72 -3.19 1.03
C THR A 27 3.21 -4.50 0.44
N ALA A 28 2.30 -5.45 0.27
CA ALA A 28 2.58 -6.71 -0.42
C ALA A 28 2.45 -6.60 -1.95
N ILE A 29 2.43 -5.38 -2.50
CA ILE A 29 2.37 -5.12 -3.95
C ILE A 29 3.74 -5.44 -4.54
N THR A 30 3.79 -6.25 -5.59
CA THR A 30 5.05 -6.51 -6.29
C THR A 30 5.45 -5.31 -7.14
N VAL A 31 6.74 -5.20 -7.48
CA VAL A 31 7.21 -4.14 -8.39
C VAL A 31 6.46 -4.18 -9.73
N GLU A 32 6.17 -5.36 -10.25
CA GLU A 32 5.40 -5.53 -11.50
C GLU A 32 3.96 -5.02 -11.36
N GLU A 33 3.28 -5.33 -10.26
CA GLU A 33 1.93 -4.84 -9.97
C GLU A 33 1.92 -3.31 -9.83
N ALA A 34 2.89 -2.74 -9.10
CA ALA A 34 3.03 -1.30 -8.95
C ALA A 34 3.27 -0.60 -10.31
N MET A 35 4.11 -1.16 -11.18
CA MET A 35 4.33 -0.60 -12.52
C MET A 35 3.06 -0.65 -13.38
N LYS A 36 2.24 -1.70 -13.28
CA LYS A 36 0.94 -1.77 -13.97
C LYS A 36 0.01 -0.64 -13.54
N VAL A 37 -0.04 -0.33 -12.24
CA VAL A 37 -0.81 0.81 -11.70
C VAL A 37 -0.34 2.13 -12.33
N VAL A 38 0.97 2.35 -12.39
CA VAL A 38 1.53 3.60 -12.93
C VAL A 38 1.21 3.74 -14.42
N PHE A 39 1.44 2.71 -15.23
CA PHE A 39 1.16 2.75 -16.67
C PHE A 39 -0.34 2.85 -16.99
N SER A 40 -1.20 2.24 -16.17
CA SER A 40 -2.65 2.34 -16.35
C SER A 40 -3.25 3.63 -15.79
N GLY A 41 -2.44 4.53 -15.21
CA GLY A 41 -2.93 5.72 -14.51
C GLY A 41 -3.84 5.42 -13.31
N GLY A 42 -3.65 4.30 -12.64
CA GLY A 42 -4.42 3.91 -11.45
C GLY A 42 -5.63 3.00 -11.72
N ILE A 43 -6.04 2.84 -12.98
CA ILE A 43 -7.24 2.06 -13.34
C ILE A 43 -7.21 0.62 -12.79
N VAL A 44 -6.07 -0.06 -12.81
CA VAL A 44 -5.95 -1.46 -12.35
C VAL A 44 -5.72 -1.60 -10.84
N LEU A 45 -5.63 -0.49 -10.09
CA LEU A 45 -5.34 -0.51 -8.66
C LEU A 45 -6.39 -1.30 -7.84
N PRO A 46 -7.72 -1.17 -8.08
CA PRO A 46 -8.71 -1.92 -7.32
C PRO A 46 -8.56 -3.44 -7.48
N GLU A 47 -8.25 -3.91 -8.70
CA GLU A 47 -8.03 -5.33 -8.98
C GLU A 47 -6.81 -5.87 -8.21
N ILE A 48 -5.74 -5.08 -8.13
CA ILE A 48 -4.53 -5.44 -7.37
C ILE A 48 -4.85 -5.49 -5.88
N ILE A 49 -5.55 -4.49 -5.32
CA ILE A 49 -5.93 -4.49 -3.90
C ILE A 49 -6.77 -5.73 -3.55
N ASN A 50 -7.78 -6.05 -4.36
CA ASN A 50 -8.60 -7.25 -4.17
C ASN A 50 -7.75 -8.54 -4.24
N SER A 51 -6.79 -8.60 -5.17
CA SER A 51 -5.84 -9.71 -5.26
C SER A 51 -5.00 -9.84 -3.99
N LEU A 52 -4.51 -8.74 -3.41
CA LEU A 52 -3.76 -8.76 -2.14
C LEU A 52 -4.58 -9.30 -0.97
N GLU A 53 -5.85 -8.91 -0.87
CA GLU A 53 -6.75 -9.42 0.17
C GLU A 53 -6.92 -10.94 0.02
N ASN A 54 -7.14 -11.41 -1.21
CA ASN A 54 -7.19 -12.84 -1.50
C ASN A 54 -5.88 -13.56 -1.18
N ARG A 55 -4.72 -12.95 -1.48
CA ARG A 55 -3.40 -13.48 -1.09
C ARG A 55 -3.26 -13.55 0.43
N LYS A 56 -3.74 -12.57 1.19
CA LYS A 56 -3.75 -12.62 2.66
C LYS A 56 -4.63 -13.76 3.18
N ILE A 57 -5.77 -14.02 2.56
CA ILE A 57 -6.66 -15.15 2.89
C ILE A 57 -5.98 -16.49 2.58
N MET A 58 -5.39 -16.64 1.39
CA MET A 58 -4.69 -17.86 0.97
C MET A 58 -3.41 -18.14 1.78
N ARG A 59 -2.74 -17.09 2.30
CA ARG A 59 -1.58 -17.23 3.20
C ARG A 59 -1.94 -17.67 4.63
N ARG A 60 -3.22 -17.96 4.94
CA ARG A 60 -3.62 -18.56 6.22
C ARG A 60 -3.93 -20.07 6.13
N PRO A 61 -2.90 -20.94 6.09
CA PRO A 61 -2.97 -22.23 6.76
C PRO A 61 -2.11 -22.12 8.05
N GLY A 62 -2.77 -21.94 9.19
CA GLY A 62 -2.22 -22.03 10.55
C GLY A 62 -0.76 -21.62 10.79
N ALA A 63 -0.49 -20.34 11.10
CA ALA A 63 0.62 -19.92 11.98
C ALA A 63 0.48 -18.42 12.32
N ALA A 64 0.89 -18.07 13.54
CA ALA A 64 0.87 -16.77 14.22
C ALA A 64 1.36 -15.58 13.35
N THR A 65 0.92 -14.33 13.52
CA THR A 65 0.84 -13.54 14.77
C THR A 65 -0.23 -12.45 14.60
N ALA A 66 -1.05 -12.26 15.63
CA ALA A 66 -2.02 -11.18 15.70
C ALA A 66 -1.35 -9.91 16.24
N VAL A 67 -1.55 -8.78 15.56
CA VAL A 67 -1.41 -7.46 16.18
C VAL A 67 -2.77 -6.80 16.07
N THR A 68 -3.46 -6.71 17.21
CA THR A 68 -4.73 -6.01 17.39
C THR A 68 -4.41 -4.65 17.97
N VAL A 69 -4.80 -3.58 17.27
CA VAL A 69 -4.81 -2.23 17.86
C VAL A 69 -6.18 -2.05 18.52
N SER A 70 -6.19 -1.75 19.82
CA SER A 70 -7.41 -1.47 20.57
C SER A 70 -7.90 -0.06 20.22
N GLU A 71 -9.18 0.08 19.87
CA GLU A 71 -9.88 1.37 19.81
C GLU A 71 -9.81 2.04 21.20
N THR A 72 -9.33 3.28 21.24
CA THR A 72 -9.53 4.17 22.39
C THR A 72 -10.44 5.32 22.00
N ARG A 73 -11.71 5.16 22.40
CA ARG A 73 -12.72 6.16 22.77
C ARG A 73 -12.52 7.60 22.30
N THR A 74 -13.48 8.06 21.50
CA THR A 74 -13.97 9.43 21.49
C THR A 74 -14.30 9.89 22.90
N LEU A 75 -13.74 11.03 23.32
CA LEU A 75 -14.30 11.83 24.39
C LEU A 75 -14.86 13.12 23.78
N ASP A 76 -16.17 13.13 23.86
CA ASP A 76 -17.16 14.20 23.81
C ASP A 76 -16.71 15.57 24.39
N GLU A 77 -17.25 16.60 23.74
CA GLU A 77 -17.57 17.98 24.15
C GLU A 77 -16.90 18.63 25.38
N SER A 78 -16.36 19.85 25.17
CA SER A 78 -16.65 21.08 25.94
C SER A 78 -16.07 22.32 25.26
#